data_AF-A0A9P7DCJ8-F1
#
_entry.id   AF-A0A9P7DCJ8-F1
#
_cell.length_a   1.000
_cell.length_b   1.000
_cell.length_c   1.000
_cell.angle_alpha   90.00
_cell.angle_beta   90.00
_cell.angle_gamma   90.00
#
_symmetry.space_group_name_H-M   'P 1'
#
loop_
_entity.id
_entity.type
_entity.pdbx_description
1 polymer ?
#
loop_
_entity_poly.entity_id
_entity_poly.type
_entity_poly.pdbx_seq_one_letter_code
_entity_poly.pdbx_strand_id
1 'polypeptide(L)'
;LSHLRKALAQLPHSIPLGNSKYNFEHYAPDPERVELYGSTEAALNNVLEVTFAPRGRKDESAPCPFEFQERGPGLVAVIDVLTAALNEFPDSVLLRKWVHDL
;
A
#
# COMPACT_ATOMS: atom_id res chain seq x y z
N LEU A 1 8.94 1.75 9.15
CA LEU A 1 8.77 2.05 7.71
C LEU A 1 10.09 1.99 6.92
N SER A 2 11.22 2.47 7.45
CA SER A 2 12.53 2.38 6.77
C SER A 2 12.95 0.94 6.37
N HIS A 3 12.78 -0.03 7.27
CA HIS A 3 13.06 -1.44 6.97
C HIS A 3 12.18 -1.99 5.85
N LEU A 4 10.87 -1.69 5.88
CA LEU A 4 9.94 -2.10 4.84
C LEU A 4 10.29 -1.46 3.49
N ARG A 5 10.65 -0.16 3.46
CA ARG A 5 11.15 0.50 2.24
C ARG A 5 12.33 -0.27 1.63
N LYS A 6 13.30 -0.64 2.47
CA LYS A 6 14.48 -1.41 2.04
C LYS A 6 14.09 -2.79 1.51
N ALA A 7 13.18 -3.49 2.19
CA ALA A 7 12.69 -4.79 1.76
C ALA A 7 12.02 -4.72 0.37
N LEU A 8 11.11 -3.76 0.16
CA LEU A 8 10.44 -3.55 -1.12
C LEU A 8 11.41 -3.16 -2.24
N ALA A 9 12.41 -2.33 -1.93
CA ALA A 9 13.44 -1.93 -2.89
C ALA A 9 14.39 -3.08 -3.28
N GLN A 10 14.48 -4.12 -2.46
CA GLN A 10 15.37 -5.28 -2.64
C GLN A 10 14.62 -6.56 -2.98
N LEU A 11 13.37 -6.45 -3.46
CA LEU A 11 12.60 -7.60 -3.91
C LEU A 11 13.37 -8.40 -4.98
N PRO A 12 13.22 -9.74 -5.00
CA PRO A 12 13.95 -10.60 -5.93
C PRO A 12 13.78 -10.17 -7.40
N HIS A 13 14.83 -10.34 -8.19
CA HIS A 13 14.79 -10.04 -9.64
C HIS A 13 13.83 -10.94 -10.43
N SER A 14 13.34 -12.03 -9.84
CA SER A 14 12.26 -12.85 -10.41
C SER A 14 10.93 -12.12 -10.49
N ILE A 15 10.73 -11.06 -9.70
CA ILE A 15 9.59 -10.16 -9.81
C ILE A 15 9.90 -9.12 -10.90
N PRO A 16 9.03 -8.95 -11.91
CA PRO A 16 9.24 -7.98 -12.99
C PRO A 16 9.44 -6.55 -12.47
N LEU A 17 10.40 -5.83 -13.06
CA LEU A 17 10.54 -4.39 -12.81
C LEU A 17 9.47 -3.66 -13.60
N GLY A 18 8.64 -2.88 -12.92
CA GLY A 18 7.54 -2.15 -13.54
C GLY A 18 6.90 -1.12 -12.63
N ASN A 19 5.96 -0.37 -13.21
CA ASN A 19 5.15 0.64 -12.54
C ASN A 19 3.68 0.59 -13.00
N SER A 20 3.28 -0.50 -13.66
CA SER A 20 1.94 -0.64 -14.23
C SER A 20 0.94 -1.11 -13.19
N LYS A 21 1.40 -1.84 -12.17
CA LYS A 21 0.56 -2.39 -11.10
C LYS A 21 0.50 -1.49 -9.87
N TYR A 22 1.58 -0.76 -9.59
CA TYR A 22 1.70 0.11 -8.42
C TYR A 22 2.08 1.50 -8.89
N ASN A 23 1.23 2.49 -8.58
CA ASN A 23 1.44 3.88 -8.99
C ASN A 23 1.24 4.83 -7.81
N PHE A 24 2.13 4.73 -6.81
CA PHE A 24 2.08 5.57 -5.62
C PHE A 24 3.04 6.77 -5.63
N GLU A 25 3.95 6.88 -6.61
CA GLU A 25 4.98 7.95 -6.68
C GLU A 25 4.39 9.37 -6.65
N HIS A 26 3.20 9.52 -7.19
CA HIS A 26 2.47 10.80 -7.25
C HIS A 26 1.08 10.68 -6.64
N TYR A 27 0.92 9.73 -5.71
CA TYR A 27 -0.36 9.55 -5.05
C TYR A 27 -0.78 10.82 -4.30
N ALA A 28 -2.00 11.25 -4.56
CA ALA A 28 -2.72 12.23 -3.76
C ALA A 28 -4.13 11.66 -3.52
N PRO A 29 -4.73 11.92 -2.34
CA PRO A 29 -6.12 11.56 -2.10
C PRO A 29 -7.04 12.21 -3.14
N ASP A 30 -7.88 11.38 -3.76
CA ASP A 30 -8.93 11.85 -4.67
C ASP A 30 -10.04 12.51 -3.85
N PRO A 31 -10.32 13.82 -4.05
CA PRO A 31 -11.33 14.55 -3.27
C PRO A 31 -12.71 13.89 -3.28
N GLU A 32 -13.14 13.34 -4.41
CA GLU A 32 -14.45 12.69 -4.54
C GLU A 32 -14.50 11.40 -3.69
N ARG A 33 -13.39 10.65 -3.65
CA ARG A 33 -13.27 9.47 -2.79
C ARG A 33 -13.20 9.85 -1.31
N VAL A 34 -12.51 10.93 -0.98
CA VAL A 34 -12.44 11.43 0.41
C VAL A 34 -13.84 11.80 0.89
N GLU A 35 -14.63 12.50 0.08
CA GLU A 35 -16.03 12.80 0.39
C GLU A 35 -16.87 11.52 0.54
N LEU A 36 -16.76 10.58 -0.41
CA LEU A 36 -17.52 9.33 -0.41
C LEU A 36 -17.20 8.44 0.80
N TYR A 37 -15.93 8.32 1.18
CA TYR A 37 -15.49 7.45 2.28
C TYR A 37 -15.36 8.18 3.63
N GLY A 38 -15.53 9.51 3.64
CA GLY A 38 -15.55 10.35 4.84
C GLY A 38 -14.18 10.76 5.39
N SER A 39 -13.06 10.23 4.87
CA SER A 39 -11.71 10.65 5.26
C SER A 39 -10.64 10.29 4.22
N THR A 40 -9.50 10.99 4.28
CA THR A 40 -8.29 10.66 3.51
C THR A 40 -7.75 9.28 3.86
N GLU A 41 -7.81 8.89 5.14
CA GLU A 41 -7.48 7.55 5.62
C GLU A 41 -8.34 6.46 4.96
N ALA A 42 -9.67 6.63 4.97
CA ALA A 42 -10.60 5.64 4.41
C ALA A 42 -10.48 5.55 2.88
N ALA A 43 -10.28 6.68 2.20
CA ALA A 43 -10.01 6.72 0.77
C ALA A 43 -8.68 6.03 0.41
N LEU A 44 -7.61 6.25 1.19
CA LEU A 44 -6.34 5.53 1.03
C LEU A 44 -6.51 4.04 1.26
N ASN A 45 -7.22 3.63 2.31
CA ASN A 45 -7.51 2.22 2.56
C ASN A 45 -8.19 1.56 1.36
N ASN A 46 -9.19 2.21 0.76
CA ASN A 46 -9.83 1.70 -0.45
C ASN A 46 -8.85 1.53 -1.62
N VAL A 47 -7.95 2.49 -1.84
CA VAL A 47 -6.92 2.37 -2.88
C VAL A 47 -5.99 1.19 -2.60
N LEU A 48 -5.54 1.02 -1.36
CA LEU A 48 -4.68 -0.10 -0.97
C LEU A 48 -5.40 -1.45 -1.16
N GLU A 49 -6.67 -1.58 -0.76
CA GLU A 49 -7.46 -2.80 -0.97
C GLU A 49 -7.58 -3.14 -2.46
N VAL A 50 -7.93 -2.16 -3.31
CA VAL A 50 -8.06 -2.37 -4.76
C VAL A 50 -6.72 -2.75 -5.40
N THR A 51 -5.61 -2.18 -4.92
CA THR A 51 -4.28 -2.43 -5.49
C THR A 51 -3.69 -3.76 -5.04
N PHE A 52 -3.72 -4.07 -3.74
CA PHE A 52 -3.05 -5.24 -3.17
C PHE A 52 -3.98 -6.45 -3.02
N ALA A 53 -5.28 -6.23 -2.83
CA ALA A 53 -6.26 -7.28 -2.61
C ALA A 53 -7.45 -7.21 -3.59
N PRO A 54 -7.24 -7.08 -4.92
CA PRO A 54 -8.34 -6.96 -5.90
C PRO A 54 -9.26 -8.20 -5.96
N ARG A 55 -8.79 -9.34 -5.45
CA ARG A 55 -9.55 -10.59 -5.34
C ARG A 55 -9.90 -10.94 -3.89
N GLY A 56 -9.85 -9.94 -3.01
CA GLY A 56 -9.91 -10.11 -1.56
C GLY A 56 -8.55 -10.47 -0.97
N ARG A 57 -8.45 -10.30 0.35
CA ARG A 57 -7.31 -10.76 1.16
C ARG A 57 -7.37 -12.27 1.28
N LYS A 58 -6.23 -12.95 1.19
CA LYS A 58 -6.16 -14.37 1.52
C LYS A 58 -6.51 -14.56 3.00
N ASP A 59 -7.07 -15.73 3.36
CA ASP A 59 -7.39 -16.04 4.75
C ASP A 59 -6.13 -16.15 5.61
N GLU A 60 -6.30 -16.25 6.93
CA GLU A 60 -5.19 -16.29 7.90
C GLU A 60 -4.30 -17.55 7.77
N SER A 61 -4.68 -18.52 6.94
CA SER A 61 -3.86 -19.71 6.67
C SER A 61 -2.82 -19.48 5.56
N ALA A 62 -2.93 -18.38 4.80
CA ALA A 62 -1.97 -18.05 3.77
C ALA A 62 -0.69 -17.43 4.35
N PRO A 63 0.51 -17.80 3.84
CA PRO A 63 1.78 -17.29 4.35
C PRO A 63 1.99 -15.79 4.11
N CYS A 64 1.26 -15.20 3.16
CA CYS A 64 1.25 -13.77 2.88
C CYS A 64 -0.16 -13.33 2.45
N PRO A 65 -0.63 -12.14 2.87
CA PRO A 65 -1.97 -11.64 2.58
C PRO A 65 -2.18 -11.31 1.08
N PHE A 66 -1.11 -10.99 0.35
CA PHE A 66 -1.13 -10.73 -1.09
C PHE A 66 0.24 -10.99 -1.74
N GLU A 67 0.27 -11.11 -3.08
CA GLU A 67 1.47 -11.35 -3.88
C GLU A 67 1.88 -10.10 -4.67
N PHE A 68 3.16 -9.74 -4.64
CA PHE A 68 3.67 -8.63 -5.45
C PHE A 68 3.84 -9.05 -6.91
N GLN A 69 3.17 -8.33 -7.81
CA GLN A 69 3.20 -8.61 -9.25
C GLN A 69 4.34 -7.90 -9.97
N GLU A 70 4.83 -6.80 -9.40
CA GLU A 70 5.92 -5.97 -9.92
C GLU A 70 6.76 -5.46 -8.73
N ARG A 71 8.04 -5.20 -8.99
CA ARG A 71 8.90 -4.38 -8.13
C ARG A 71 9.17 -3.06 -8.85
N GLY A 72 9.50 -2.01 -8.12
CA GLY A 72 9.80 -0.73 -8.74
C GLY A 72 9.49 0.45 -7.83
N PRO A 73 9.78 1.67 -8.31
CA PRO A 73 9.62 2.89 -7.51
C PRO A 73 8.16 3.14 -7.11
N GLY A 74 7.17 2.82 -7.95
CA GLY A 74 5.76 2.95 -7.60
C GLY A 74 5.28 2.02 -6.50
N LEU A 75 5.86 0.82 -6.36
CA LEU A 75 5.62 -0.02 -5.18
C LEU A 75 6.29 0.57 -3.94
N VAL A 76 7.56 0.98 -4.06
CA VAL A 76 8.33 1.54 -2.93
C VAL A 76 7.67 2.83 -2.41
N ALA A 77 7.08 3.64 -3.29
CA ALA A 77 6.40 4.88 -2.96
C ALA A 77 5.17 4.68 -2.06
N VAL A 78 4.60 3.46 -1.97
CA VAL A 78 3.54 3.17 -0.98
C VAL A 78 3.99 3.48 0.45
N ILE A 79 5.30 3.37 0.72
CA ILE A 79 5.88 3.67 2.02
C ILE A 79 5.87 5.17 2.31
N ASP A 80 6.09 6.00 1.29
CA ASP A 80 6.01 7.45 1.43
C ASP A 80 4.57 7.88 1.73
N VAL A 81 3.60 7.27 1.02
CA VAL A 81 2.16 7.48 1.25
C VAL A 81 1.74 7.04 2.66
N LEU A 82 2.11 5.82 3.09
CA LEU A 82 1.80 5.33 4.42
C LEU A 82 2.48 6.14 5.52
N THR A 83 3.70 6.62 5.29
CA THR A 83 4.41 7.51 6.24
C THR A 83 3.66 8.83 6.40
N ALA A 84 3.26 9.47 5.29
CA ALA A 84 2.50 10.71 5.33
C ALA A 84 1.15 10.52 6.03
N ALA A 85 0.42 9.46 5.68
CA ALA A 85 -0.88 9.16 6.28
C ALA A 85 -0.76 8.83 7.78
N LEU A 86 0.27 8.10 8.21
CA LEU A 86 0.50 7.83 9.64
C LEU A 86 0.99 9.04 10.43
N ASN A 87 1.57 10.04 9.78
CA ASN A 87 1.87 11.32 10.43
C ASN A 87 0.58 12.12 10.72
N GLU A 88 -0.42 12.03 9.82
CA GLU A 88 -1.73 12.66 9.99
C GLU A 88 -2.63 11.85 10.95
N PHE A 89 -2.58 10.52 10.87
CA PHE A 89 -3.39 9.57 11.64
C PHE A 89 -2.50 8.60 12.45
N PRO A 90 -1.80 9.08 13.49
CA PRO A 90 -0.80 8.28 14.21
C PRO A 90 -1.38 7.05 14.93
N ASP A 91 -2.62 7.13 15.39
CA ASP A 91 -3.28 6.04 16.12
C ASP A 91 -4.08 5.10 15.21
N SER A 92 -3.95 5.25 13.89
CA SER A 92 -4.63 4.40 12.92
C SER A 92 -4.19 2.93 13.03
N VAL A 93 -5.05 2.11 13.61
CA VAL A 93 -4.89 0.64 13.60
C VAL A 93 -4.94 0.11 12.17
N LEU A 94 -5.77 0.72 11.32
CA LEU A 94 -5.98 0.33 9.93
C LEU A 94 -4.71 0.51 9.08
N LEU A 95 -4.10 1.69 9.12
CA LEU A 95 -2.88 1.98 8.37
C LEU A 95 -1.68 1.20 8.93
N ARG A 96 -1.61 1.01 10.25
CA ARG A 96 -0.59 0.15 10.88
C ARG A 96 -0.72 -1.31 10.43
N LYS A 97 -1.94 -1.80 10.24
CA LYS A 97 -2.19 -3.14 9.68
C LYS A 97 -1.61 -3.26 8.27
N TRP A 98 -1.80 -2.26 7.40
CA TRP A 98 -1.18 -2.25 6.07
C TRP A 98 0.34 -2.33 6.12
N VAL A 99 0.98 -1.63 7.06
CA VAL A 99 2.44 -1.69 7.25
C VAL A 99 2.90 -3.08 7.71
N HIS A 100 2.07 -3.81 8.44
CA HIS A 100 2.36 -5.18 8.88
C HIS A 100 2.11 -6.21 7.77
N ASP A 101 1.09 -5.99 6.95
CA ASP A 101 0.70 -6.90 5.87
C ASP A 101 1.64 -6.81 4.65
N LEU A 102 2.28 -5.66 4.44
CA LEU A 102 3.28 -5.40 3.39
C LEU A 102 4.68 -5.90 3.78
#